data_AF-A0A1N6KTX0-F1
#
_entry.id   AF-A0A1N6KTX0-F1
#
_cell.length_a   1.000
_cell.length_b   1.000
_cell.length_c   1.000
_cell.angle_alpha   90.00
_cell.angle_beta   90.00
_cell.angle_gamma   90.00
#
_symmetry.space_group_name_H-M   'P 1'
#
loop_
_entity.id
_entity.type
_entity.pdbx_description
1 polymer ?
#
loop_
_entity_poly.entity_id
_entity_poly.type
_entity_poly.pdbx_seq_one_letter_code
_entity_poly.pdbx_strand_id
1 'polypeptide(L)'
;MRCLNELRGNGLLNLLLLFICSGCHESTSASNRPRITPSTPPQTTASGHEHKPGTHGGLIVPLDGAHFHVEAILTDRGGIRLLMLGENESRVQEVELQTITAYVRALGDLNSRPFELKPEPQPGDLPSKTSAFVGQFPDGLAGRPLVVVVPSLRIDGRRLRFGFETPEPESSATMPEKVADEEERTLYLTPGGKYTEADVQANGRRTASTKFAGFHASHDPNPAPGSRVCPITDTRASPDCSWIVGGKTYLFCCPPCVDEFIRRAKDDPESIREPETYVAPEEGPK
;
A
#
# COMPACT_ATOMS: atom_id res chain seq x y z
N MET A 1 36.73 56.02 12.21
CA MET A 1 36.06 55.47 13.42
C MET A 1 36.18 53.96 13.34
N ARG A 2 37.32 53.32 13.68
CA ARG A 2 37.79 52.90 15.02
C ARG A 2 36.68 52.36 15.95
N CYS A 3 36.52 51.04 16.01
CA CYS A 3 36.56 50.30 17.28
C CYS A 3 36.76 48.79 17.01
N LEU A 4 37.97 48.33 17.31
CA LEU A 4 38.35 46.95 17.62
C LEU A 4 38.36 46.83 19.16
N ASN A 5 37.93 45.70 19.70
CA ASN A 5 38.30 45.16 21.03
C ASN A 5 38.07 43.64 20.94
N GLU A 6 39.11 42.80 20.97
CA GLU A 6 39.82 42.28 22.18
C GLU A 6 38.91 41.38 23.05
N LEU A 7 39.31 40.25 23.63
CA LEU A 7 40.51 39.39 23.69
C LEU A 7 40.17 38.24 24.66
N ARG A 8 40.92 37.13 24.60
CA ARG A 8 41.20 36.14 25.68
C ARG A 8 40.06 35.18 26.09
N GLY A 9 40.33 33.94 26.52
CA GLY A 9 41.59 33.41 27.04
C GLY A 9 41.81 31.91 26.84
N ASN A 10 43.09 31.58 27.07
CA ASN A 10 43.72 30.27 27.06
C ASN A 10 43.23 29.39 28.22
N GLY A 11 43.14 28.08 27.99
CA GLY A 11 42.99 27.06 29.02
C GLY A 11 43.68 25.77 28.59
N LEU A 12 44.96 25.66 28.94
CA LEU A 12 45.83 24.50 28.78
C LEU A 12 45.60 23.51 29.94
N LEU A 13 45.88 22.23 29.66
CA LEU A 13 46.63 21.28 30.52
C LEU A 13 45.88 20.18 31.33
N ASN A 14 46.35 18.94 31.08
CA ASN A 14 46.38 17.71 31.92
C ASN A 14 45.04 16.97 32.13
N LEU A 15 44.98 15.63 32.15
CA LEU A 15 45.89 14.70 32.81
C LEU A 15 45.75 13.28 32.23
N LEU A 16 46.90 12.64 31.98
CA LEU A 16 47.13 11.24 31.68
C LEU A 16 46.91 10.37 32.95
N LEU A 17 46.16 9.27 32.86
CA LEU A 17 46.20 8.21 33.87
C LEU A 17 46.27 6.84 33.19
N LEU A 18 47.48 6.28 33.18
CA LEU A 18 47.73 4.85 33.06
C LEU A 18 47.43 4.19 34.42
N PHE A 19 46.63 3.14 34.42
CA PHE A 19 46.67 2.13 35.48
C PHE A 19 46.99 0.77 34.85
N ILE A 20 48.19 0.29 35.14
CA ILE A 20 48.65 -1.07 34.92
C ILE A 20 48.47 -1.78 36.27
N CYS A 21 47.65 -2.81 36.33
CA CYS A 21 47.72 -3.81 37.40
C CYS A 21 47.67 -5.20 36.77
N SER A 22 48.81 -5.87 36.80
CA SER A 22 48.96 -7.30 36.59
C SER A 22 48.29 -8.09 37.73
N GLY A 23 47.72 -9.24 37.40
CA GLY A 23 47.22 -10.20 38.37
C GLY A 23 46.80 -11.51 37.72
N CYS A 24 47.76 -12.43 37.55
CA CYS A 24 47.47 -13.83 37.29
C CYS A 24 46.91 -14.47 38.55
N HIS A 25 45.73 -15.10 38.46
CA HIS A 25 45.39 -16.17 39.39
C HIS A 25 44.71 -17.32 38.65
N GLU A 26 45.37 -18.47 38.79
CA GLU A 26 45.04 -19.76 38.22
C GLU A 26 44.11 -20.47 39.21
N SER A 27 42.95 -20.91 38.75
CA SER A 27 42.08 -21.80 39.52
C SER A 27 41.36 -22.72 38.55
N THR A 28 41.95 -23.90 38.43
CA THR A 28 41.42 -25.10 37.78
C THR A 28 40.08 -25.45 38.41
N SER A 29 38.99 -25.29 37.65
CA SER A 29 37.69 -25.83 38.01
C SER A 29 37.15 -26.64 36.84
N ALA A 30 37.04 -27.95 37.06
CA ALA A 30 36.48 -28.90 36.13
C ALA A 30 35.02 -28.50 35.83
N SER A 31 34.74 -28.11 34.59
CA SER A 31 33.38 -27.90 34.12
C SER A 31 33.11 -28.76 32.90
N ASN A 32 32.09 -29.60 33.08
CA ASN A 32 31.48 -30.52 32.17
C ASN A 32 31.29 -29.89 30.78
N ARG A 33 31.88 -30.45 29.74
CA ARG A 33 31.80 -29.94 28.36
C ARG A 33 30.58 -30.56 27.67
N PRO A 34 29.42 -29.89 27.55
CA PRO A 34 28.39 -30.37 26.66
C PRO A 34 28.90 -30.32 25.22
N ARG A 35 28.64 -31.41 24.50
CA ARG A 35 28.89 -31.60 23.08
C ARG A 35 28.28 -30.43 22.29
N ILE A 36 29.14 -29.62 21.67
CA ILE A 36 28.73 -28.59 20.71
C ILE A 36 28.27 -29.32 19.44
N THR A 37 26.96 -29.48 19.30
CA THR A 37 26.35 -29.69 17.98
C THR A 37 26.49 -28.39 17.19
N PRO A 38 26.83 -28.45 15.89
CA PRO A 38 26.82 -27.26 15.05
C PRO A 38 25.40 -26.69 15.01
N SER A 39 25.20 -25.57 15.70
CA SER A 39 23.98 -24.78 15.60
C SER A 39 23.93 -24.18 14.20
N THR A 40 23.06 -24.74 13.37
CA THR A 40 22.51 -24.08 12.19
C THR A 40 22.18 -22.63 12.55
N PRO A 41 22.69 -21.62 11.83
CA PRO A 41 22.28 -20.24 12.07
C PRO A 41 20.75 -20.17 11.96
N PRO A 42 20.06 -19.48 12.88
CA PRO A 42 18.62 -19.33 12.77
C PRO A 42 18.34 -18.66 11.42
N GLN A 43 17.79 -19.43 10.50
CA GLN A 43 17.07 -18.88 9.37
C GLN A 43 15.99 -17.99 9.99
N THR A 44 16.16 -16.68 9.84
CA THR A 44 15.03 -15.74 9.87
C THR A 44 14.14 -16.16 8.71
N THR A 45 13.29 -17.16 8.95
CA THR A 45 12.13 -17.38 8.12
C THR A 45 11.36 -16.07 8.20
N ALA A 46 11.18 -15.43 7.05
CA ALA A 46 10.12 -14.47 6.84
C ALA A 46 8.80 -15.24 7.03
N SER A 47 8.48 -15.53 8.29
CA SER A 47 7.22 -16.11 8.70
C SER A 47 6.22 -15.00 8.46
N GLY A 48 5.40 -15.17 7.42
CA GLY A 48 4.30 -14.25 7.11
C GLY A 48 3.48 -14.03 8.37
N HIS A 49 3.63 -12.85 8.98
CA HIS A 49 2.73 -12.40 10.00
C HIS A 49 1.49 -11.89 9.28
N GLU A 50 0.37 -12.57 9.49
CA GLU A 50 -0.92 -12.19 8.94
C GLU A 50 -1.33 -10.84 9.54
N HIS A 51 -1.42 -9.83 8.68
CA HIS A 51 -1.87 -8.50 9.06
C HIS A 51 -3.38 -8.43 8.94
N LYS A 52 -4.06 -7.95 9.99
CA LYS A 52 -5.52 -7.79 9.96
C LYS A 52 -5.92 -6.48 9.25
N PRO A 53 -7.02 -6.47 8.50
CA PRO A 53 -7.65 -5.23 8.06
C PRO A 53 -8.07 -4.38 9.26
N GLY A 54 -7.72 -3.10 9.24
CA GLY A 54 -8.10 -2.13 10.27
C GLY A 54 -9.45 -1.47 9.99
N THR A 55 -9.95 -0.72 10.99
CA THR A 55 -11.26 -0.05 10.93
C THR A 55 -11.34 1.01 9.84
N HIS A 56 -10.20 1.59 9.44
CA HIS A 56 -10.13 2.62 8.41
C HIS A 56 -9.71 2.05 7.05
N GLY A 57 -9.77 0.72 6.88
CA GLY A 57 -9.32 0.04 5.67
C GLY A 57 -7.80 -0.04 5.55
N GLY A 58 -7.05 0.24 6.62
CA GLY A 58 -5.61 0.12 6.64
C GLY A 58 -5.10 -1.27 7.05
N LEU A 59 -3.78 -1.42 7.07
CA LEU A 59 -3.08 -2.61 7.52
C LEU A 59 -2.64 -2.43 8.98
N ILE A 60 -3.06 -3.31 9.89
CA ILE A 60 -2.60 -3.26 11.29
C ILE A 60 -1.24 -3.95 11.42
N VAL A 61 -0.26 -3.22 11.95
CA VAL A 61 1.12 -3.68 12.18
C VAL A 61 1.41 -3.66 13.69
N PRO A 62 1.63 -4.81 14.34
CA PRO A 62 1.97 -4.86 15.74
C PRO A 62 3.40 -4.35 15.99
N LEU A 63 3.59 -3.60 17.07
CA LEU A 63 4.87 -3.10 17.53
C LEU A 63 5.15 -3.60 18.94
N ASP A 64 6.43 -3.83 19.26
CA ASP A 64 6.88 -4.14 20.62
C ASP A 64 6.10 -5.29 21.27
N GLY A 65 5.99 -6.43 20.58
CA GLY A 65 5.24 -7.57 21.11
C GLY A 65 3.72 -7.33 21.24
N ALA A 66 3.16 -6.45 20.41
CA ALA A 66 1.75 -6.04 20.37
C ALA A 66 1.29 -5.11 21.51
N HIS A 67 2.22 -4.49 22.25
CA HIS A 67 1.88 -3.42 23.20
C HIS A 67 1.39 -2.14 22.50
N PHE A 68 1.77 -1.96 21.24
CA PHE A 68 1.23 -0.92 20.37
C PHE A 68 0.92 -1.50 19.00
N HIS A 69 0.08 -0.79 18.27
CA HIS A 69 -0.21 -1.08 16.88
C HIS A 69 -0.10 0.19 16.04
N VAL A 70 0.12 0.00 14.74
CA VAL A 70 -0.01 1.06 13.74
C VAL A 70 -0.96 0.59 12.68
N GLU A 71 -1.98 1.38 12.37
CA GLU A 71 -2.79 1.18 11.17
C GLU A 71 -2.19 2.01 10.02
N ALA A 72 -1.68 1.33 9.00
CA ALA A 72 -1.12 1.94 7.80
C ALA A 72 -2.18 2.05 6.70
N ILE A 73 -2.56 3.27 6.35
CA ILE A 73 -3.61 3.58 5.37
C ILE A 73 -2.97 4.22 4.14
N LEU A 74 -3.14 3.60 2.97
CA LEU A 74 -2.72 4.21 1.70
C LEU A 74 -3.75 5.26 1.28
N THR A 75 -3.28 6.41 0.82
CA THR A 75 -4.17 7.48 0.34
C THR A 75 -4.31 7.43 -1.19
N ASP A 76 -5.46 7.89 -1.68
CA ASP A 76 -5.76 8.09 -3.11
C ASP A 76 -4.71 8.93 -3.84
N ARG A 77 -4.06 9.84 -3.12
CA ARG A 77 -2.98 10.70 -3.63
C ARG A 77 -1.61 10.02 -3.68
N GLY A 78 -1.51 8.72 -3.45
CA GLY A 78 -0.23 8.00 -3.44
C GLY A 78 0.64 8.34 -2.23
N GLY A 79 0.02 8.61 -1.09
CA GLY A 79 0.68 8.80 0.18
C GLY A 79 0.32 7.71 1.18
N ILE A 80 0.71 7.95 2.43
CA ILE A 80 0.40 7.09 3.56
C ILE A 80 0.03 7.91 4.78
N ARG A 81 -0.95 7.40 5.53
CA ARG A 81 -1.29 7.82 6.88
C ARG A 81 -1.02 6.66 7.83
N LEU A 82 -0.32 6.93 8.92
CA LEU A 82 -0.12 6.01 10.02
C LEU A 82 -0.98 6.49 11.19
N LEU A 83 -1.89 5.65 11.69
CA LEU A 83 -2.61 5.88 12.94
C LEU A 83 -1.97 5.07 14.05
N MET A 84 -1.62 5.74 15.15
CA MET A 84 -1.03 5.13 16.31
C MET A 84 -2.13 4.57 17.21
N LEU A 85 -2.01 3.28 17.54
CA LEU A 85 -3.00 2.53 18.31
C LEU A 85 -2.33 1.88 19.52
N GLY A 86 -3.10 1.68 20.58
CA GLY A 86 -2.63 1.01 21.80
C GLY A 86 -2.59 -0.51 21.65
N GLU A 87 -2.44 -1.20 22.79
CA GLU A 87 -2.58 -2.67 22.87
C GLU A 87 -3.97 -3.12 22.44
N ASN A 88 -5.00 -2.33 22.74
CA ASN A 88 -6.33 -2.47 22.17
C ASN A 88 -6.42 -1.65 20.87
N GLU A 89 -6.51 -2.33 19.73
CA GLU A 89 -6.58 -1.75 18.37
C GLU A 89 -7.75 -0.75 18.20
N SER A 90 -8.80 -0.80 19.02
CA SER A 90 -9.89 0.20 19.01
C SER A 90 -9.56 1.50 19.75
N ARG A 91 -8.38 1.60 20.39
CA ARG A 91 -7.98 2.78 21.16
C ARG A 91 -6.81 3.49 20.50
N VAL A 92 -7.00 4.78 20.25
CA VAL A 92 -5.96 5.69 19.78
C VAL A 92 -4.86 5.81 20.84
N GLN A 93 -3.60 5.81 20.39
CA GLN A 93 -2.41 6.00 21.22
C GLN A 93 -1.68 7.27 20.81
N GLU A 94 -1.64 8.25 21.71
CA GLU A 94 -0.82 9.44 21.54
C GLU A 94 0.67 9.12 21.74
N VAL A 95 1.53 9.67 20.87
CA VAL A 95 2.98 9.54 20.92
C VAL A 95 3.65 10.91 20.81
N GLU A 96 4.95 11.01 21.11
CA GLU A 96 5.70 12.26 20.98
C GLU A 96 5.70 12.80 19.55
N LEU A 97 5.54 14.12 19.42
CA LEU A 97 5.76 14.82 18.15
C LEU A 97 7.18 14.57 17.65
N GLN A 98 7.28 13.99 16.45
CA GLN A 98 8.53 13.70 15.79
C GLN A 98 8.33 13.63 14.28
N THR A 99 9.33 14.04 13.50
CA THR A 99 9.38 13.73 12.06
C THR A 99 10.13 12.42 11.89
N ILE A 100 9.57 11.51 11.09
CA ILE A 100 10.10 10.16 10.91
C ILE A 100 10.58 10.02 9.47
N THR A 101 11.81 9.54 9.29
CA THR A 101 12.28 9.09 7.97
C THR A 101 11.86 7.64 7.76
N ALA A 102 11.05 7.40 6.75
CA ALA A 102 10.67 6.06 6.30
C ALA A 102 11.34 5.75 4.96
N TYR A 103 11.38 4.47 4.61
CA TYR A 103 11.95 3.97 3.36
C TYR A 103 10.89 3.17 2.64
N VAL A 104 10.75 3.40 1.34
CA VAL A 104 9.79 2.68 0.50
C VAL A 104 10.46 2.18 -0.76
N ARG A 105 10.05 1.00 -1.21
CA ARG A 105 10.39 0.42 -2.51
C ARG A 105 9.17 -0.34 -3.04
N ALA A 106 9.12 -0.57 -4.35
CA ALA A 106 8.16 -1.53 -4.87
C ALA A 106 8.54 -2.96 -4.44
N LEU A 107 7.55 -3.83 -4.32
CA LEU A 107 7.79 -5.25 -4.07
C LEU A 107 8.67 -5.82 -5.21
N GLY A 108 9.72 -6.54 -4.84
CA GLY A 108 10.74 -7.07 -5.78
C GLY A 108 11.92 -6.14 -6.09
N ASP A 109 11.79 -4.83 -5.89
CA ASP A 109 12.91 -3.89 -6.13
C ASP A 109 13.99 -4.01 -5.05
N LEU A 110 15.26 -3.76 -5.39
CA LEU A 110 16.36 -3.79 -4.40
C LEU A 110 16.63 -2.42 -3.77
N ASN A 111 16.18 -1.34 -4.40
CA ASN A 111 16.51 0.03 -4.02
C ASN A 111 15.35 0.69 -3.29
N SER A 112 15.57 1.10 -2.05
CA SER A 112 14.62 1.90 -1.28
C SER A 112 14.87 3.39 -1.44
N ARG A 113 13.81 4.18 -1.48
CA ARG A 113 13.83 5.64 -1.49
C ARG A 113 13.34 6.18 -0.14
N PRO A 114 14.03 7.16 0.47
CA PRO A 114 13.56 7.75 1.70
C PRO A 114 12.40 8.71 1.44
N PHE A 115 11.51 8.85 2.42
CA PHE A 115 10.49 9.90 2.47
C PHE A 115 10.19 10.28 3.92
N GLU A 116 9.60 11.45 4.12
CA GLU A 116 9.26 11.97 5.45
C GLU A 116 7.81 11.68 5.81
N LEU A 117 7.61 11.22 7.04
CA LEU A 117 6.33 11.19 7.73
C LEU A 117 6.32 12.32 8.76
N LYS A 118 5.38 13.25 8.60
CA LYS A 118 5.19 14.39 9.49
C LYS A 118 4.08 14.10 10.48
N PRO A 119 4.21 14.53 11.74
CA PRO A 119 3.13 14.39 12.70
C PRO A 119 1.92 15.22 12.25
N GLU A 120 0.72 14.67 12.38
CA GLU A 120 -0.53 15.36 12.09
C GLU A 120 -1.44 15.22 13.31
N PRO A 121 -1.31 16.11 14.32
CA PRO A 121 -2.14 16.08 15.51
C PRO A 121 -3.63 16.07 15.17
N GLN A 122 -4.37 15.19 15.84
CA GLN A 122 -5.81 15.02 15.66
C GLN A 122 -6.59 15.74 16.77
N PRO A 123 -7.89 16.05 16.56
CA PRO A 123 -8.74 16.54 17.63
C PRO A 123 -8.76 15.58 18.83
N GLY A 124 -8.33 16.06 19.99
CA GLY A 124 -8.24 15.28 21.22
C GLY A 124 -6.81 14.97 21.66
N ASP A 125 -5.83 15.05 20.75
CA ASP A 125 -4.42 14.87 21.10
C ASP A 125 -3.94 15.96 22.07
N LEU A 126 -3.06 15.60 23.02
CA LEU A 126 -2.38 16.59 23.86
C LEU A 126 -1.46 17.52 23.02
N PRO A 127 -1.24 18.78 23.43
CA PRO A 127 -0.51 19.78 22.63
C PRO A 127 0.92 19.41 22.19
N SER A 128 1.58 18.47 22.87
CA SER A 128 2.94 17.99 22.56
C SER A 128 2.98 16.57 22.02
N LYS A 129 1.81 16.04 21.65
CA LYS A 129 1.62 14.67 21.18
C LYS A 129 0.93 14.65 19.83
N THR A 130 0.97 13.50 19.20
CA THR A 130 0.16 13.19 18.02
C THR A 130 -0.26 11.74 18.05
N SER A 131 -1.40 11.44 17.46
CA SER A 131 -1.84 10.07 17.19
C SER A 131 -1.73 9.67 15.71
N ALA A 132 -1.26 10.57 14.84
CA ALA A 132 -1.18 10.29 13.41
C ALA A 132 0.08 10.86 12.75
N PHE A 133 0.55 10.17 11.71
CA PHE A 133 1.62 10.65 10.84
C PHE A 133 1.19 10.56 9.38
N VAL A 134 1.58 11.53 8.57
CA VAL A 134 1.27 11.57 7.14
C VAL A 134 2.53 11.79 6.31
N GLY A 135 2.61 11.13 5.16
CA GLY A 135 3.70 11.33 4.22
C GLY A 135 3.27 11.01 2.79
N GLN A 136 4.00 11.59 1.84
CA GLN A 136 3.80 11.35 0.42
C GLN A 136 4.87 10.38 -0.08
N PHE A 137 4.48 9.35 -0.83
CA PHE A 137 5.49 8.49 -1.45
C PHE A 137 6.22 9.25 -2.56
N PRO A 138 7.50 8.93 -2.79
CA PRO A 138 8.20 9.38 -3.98
C PRO A 138 7.49 8.95 -5.27
N ASP A 139 7.60 9.76 -6.33
CA ASP A 139 6.91 9.53 -7.62
C ASP A 139 7.16 8.12 -8.20
N GLY A 140 6.16 7.56 -8.90
CA GLY A 140 6.25 6.25 -9.55
C GLY A 140 6.00 5.04 -8.64
N LEU A 141 5.51 5.26 -7.42
CA LEU A 141 5.17 4.21 -6.46
C LEU A 141 3.67 4.10 -6.15
N ALA A 142 2.85 5.06 -6.56
CA ALA A 142 1.41 5.01 -6.38
C ALA A 142 0.79 3.81 -7.14
N GLY A 143 -0.17 3.13 -6.50
CA GLY A 143 -0.89 1.99 -7.12
C GLY A 143 -0.04 0.73 -7.32
N ARG A 144 1.15 0.63 -6.74
CA ARG A 144 2.01 -0.57 -6.79
C ARG A 144 1.99 -1.29 -5.44
N PRO A 145 2.27 -2.60 -5.39
CA PRO A 145 2.62 -3.26 -4.14
C PRO A 145 3.95 -2.67 -3.63
N LEU A 146 3.99 -2.27 -2.36
CA LEU A 146 5.11 -1.58 -1.73
C LEU A 146 5.62 -2.35 -0.52
N VAL A 147 6.92 -2.21 -0.27
CA VAL A 147 7.54 -2.54 1.02
C VAL A 147 7.93 -1.24 1.70
N VAL A 148 7.35 -0.98 2.87
CA VAL A 148 7.62 0.21 3.67
C VAL A 148 8.36 -0.19 4.94
N VAL A 149 9.42 0.55 5.27
CA VAL A 149 10.23 0.33 6.48
C VAL A 149 10.37 1.64 7.24
N VAL A 150 10.00 1.61 8.52
CA VAL A 150 10.20 2.69 9.48
C VAL A 150 11.28 2.24 10.47
N PRO A 151 12.53 2.72 10.33
CA PRO A 151 13.64 2.26 11.16
C PRO A 151 13.66 2.87 12.57
N SER A 152 12.87 3.92 12.81
CA SER A 152 12.95 4.70 14.04
C SER A 152 11.68 5.48 14.32
N LEU A 153 10.75 4.85 15.05
CA LEU A 153 9.64 5.52 15.70
C LEU A 153 9.91 5.57 17.21
N ARG A 154 9.75 6.73 17.85
CA ARG A 154 9.87 6.85 19.31
C ARG A 154 8.50 6.79 19.98
N ILE A 155 8.36 5.94 20.99
CA ILE A 155 7.18 5.87 21.85
C ILE A 155 7.67 5.70 23.28
N ASP A 156 7.31 6.62 24.17
CA ASP A 156 7.71 6.60 25.60
C ASP A 156 9.23 6.46 25.78
N GLY A 157 10.01 7.16 24.96
CA GLY A 157 11.48 7.13 24.98
C GLY A 157 12.12 5.88 24.38
N ARG A 158 11.34 4.87 23.98
CA ARG A 158 11.83 3.67 23.29
C ARG A 158 11.87 3.90 21.79
N ARG A 159 12.83 3.29 21.09
CA ARG A 159 12.98 3.36 19.64
C ARG A 159 12.54 2.05 19.02
N LEU A 160 11.44 2.07 18.29
CA LEU A 160 10.82 0.93 17.64
C LEU A 160 11.11 0.97 16.14
N ARG A 161 11.24 -0.22 15.55
CA ARG A 161 11.36 -0.44 14.11
C ARG A 161 10.24 -1.35 13.67
N PHE A 162 9.64 -1.03 12.51
CA PHE A 162 8.71 -1.92 11.85
C PHE A 162 8.81 -1.78 10.34
N GLY A 163 8.20 -2.72 9.65
CA GLY A 163 7.96 -2.65 8.23
C GLY A 163 6.74 -3.49 7.90
N PHE A 164 6.18 -3.24 6.73
CA PHE A 164 5.04 -3.98 6.22
C PHE A 164 5.09 -3.97 4.70
N GLU A 165 4.36 -4.92 4.12
CA GLU A 165 4.12 -4.98 2.69
C GLU A 165 2.67 -4.59 2.46
N THR A 166 2.42 -3.70 1.51
CA THR A 166 1.05 -3.45 1.08
C THR A 166 0.59 -4.66 0.28
N PRO A 167 -0.68 -5.07 0.41
CA PRO A 167 -1.20 -6.12 -0.47
C PRO A 167 -0.97 -5.70 -1.92
N GLU A 168 -0.81 -6.69 -2.81
CA GLU A 168 -0.97 -6.38 -4.23
C GLU A 168 -2.35 -5.73 -4.35
N PRO A 169 -2.46 -4.54 -4.97
CA PRO A 169 -3.78 -4.03 -5.32
C PRO A 169 -4.42 -5.16 -6.09
N GLU A 170 -5.56 -5.69 -5.61
CA GLU A 170 -6.18 -6.86 -6.22
C GLU A 170 -6.20 -6.61 -7.71
N SER A 171 -5.34 -7.34 -8.43
CA SER A 171 -5.10 -7.02 -9.82
C SER A 171 -6.43 -7.31 -10.47
N SER A 172 -7.12 -6.27 -10.89
CA SER A 172 -8.28 -6.42 -11.72
C SER A 172 -7.93 -7.11 -13.04
N ALA A 173 -6.64 -7.34 -13.31
CA ALA A 173 -6.12 -8.23 -14.34
C ALA A 173 -6.52 -9.71 -14.21
N THR A 174 -7.07 -10.17 -13.07
CA THR A 174 -7.74 -11.48 -13.07
C THR A 174 -9.00 -11.36 -13.91
N MET A 175 -8.98 -11.94 -15.11
CA MET A 175 -10.12 -11.92 -16.01
C MET A 175 -11.32 -12.58 -15.29
N PRO A 176 -12.46 -11.89 -15.19
CA PRO A 176 -13.62 -12.48 -14.56
C PRO A 176 -14.04 -13.74 -15.31
N GLU A 177 -14.60 -14.70 -14.58
CA GLU A 177 -15.19 -15.88 -15.20
C GLU A 177 -16.47 -15.50 -15.95
N LYS A 178 -16.75 -16.23 -17.04
CA LYS A 178 -18.01 -16.09 -17.77
C LYS A 178 -19.16 -16.52 -16.86
N VAL A 179 -20.22 -15.73 -16.83
CA VAL A 179 -21.47 -16.12 -16.16
C VAL A 179 -22.13 -17.31 -16.88
N ALA A 180 -22.80 -18.20 -16.15
CA ALA A 180 -23.51 -19.33 -16.73
C ALA A 180 -24.67 -18.89 -17.64
N ASP A 181 -25.01 -19.67 -18.67
CA ASP A 181 -25.88 -19.21 -19.77
C ASP A 181 -27.26 -18.65 -19.33
N GLU A 182 -27.92 -19.25 -18.33
CA GLU A 182 -29.22 -18.76 -17.87
C GLU A 182 -29.10 -17.49 -17.00
N GLU A 183 -28.07 -17.44 -16.17
CA GLU A 183 -27.74 -16.26 -15.38
C GLU A 183 -27.30 -15.10 -16.29
N GLU A 184 -26.59 -15.40 -17.37
CA GLU A 184 -26.20 -14.44 -18.40
C GLU A 184 -27.46 -13.85 -19.06
N ARG A 185 -28.43 -14.68 -19.46
CA ARG A 185 -29.70 -14.16 -20.02
C ARG A 185 -30.39 -13.20 -19.04
N THR A 186 -30.47 -13.56 -17.77
CA THR A 186 -31.06 -12.70 -16.74
C THR A 186 -30.28 -11.39 -16.57
N LEU A 187 -28.94 -11.47 -16.54
CA LEU A 187 -28.05 -10.33 -16.42
C LEU A 187 -28.19 -9.35 -17.58
N TYR A 188 -28.36 -9.83 -18.81
CA TYR A 188 -28.37 -8.97 -20.00
C TYR A 188 -29.77 -8.51 -20.43
N LEU A 189 -30.82 -9.29 -20.14
CA LEU A 189 -32.17 -9.05 -20.64
C LEU A 189 -33.13 -8.44 -19.62
N THR A 190 -32.70 -8.31 -18.37
CA THR A 190 -33.45 -7.63 -17.31
C THR A 190 -32.75 -6.31 -16.96
N PRO A 191 -33.42 -5.15 -17.08
CA PRO A 191 -32.82 -3.87 -16.70
C PRO A 191 -32.66 -3.74 -15.17
N GLY A 192 -31.75 -2.86 -14.73
CA GLY A 192 -31.51 -2.51 -13.33
C GLY A 192 -30.43 -1.43 -13.18
N GLY A 193 -30.51 -0.61 -12.13
CA GLY A 193 -29.56 0.49 -11.88
C GLY A 193 -29.38 1.41 -13.09
N LYS A 194 -28.13 1.60 -13.52
CA LYS A 194 -27.75 2.38 -14.73
C LYS A 194 -27.98 1.62 -16.05
N TYR A 195 -28.24 0.31 -16.03
CA TYR A 195 -28.51 -0.49 -17.21
C TYR A 195 -30.02 -0.58 -17.48
N THR A 196 -30.49 0.22 -18.43
CA THR A 196 -31.93 0.47 -18.67
C THR A 196 -32.51 -0.42 -19.77
N GLU A 197 -33.84 -0.44 -19.91
CA GLU A 197 -34.50 -1.12 -21.04
C GLU A 197 -34.05 -0.53 -22.39
N ALA A 198 -33.78 0.79 -22.45
CA ALA A 198 -33.25 1.42 -23.65
C ALA A 198 -31.88 0.85 -24.04
N ASP A 199 -31.04 0.54 -23.05
CA ASP A 199 -29.74 -0.12 -23.27
C ASP A 199 -29.92 -1.57 -23.75
N VAL A 200 -30.84 -2.33 -23.17
CA VAL A 200 -31.16 -3.70 -23.61
C VAL A 200 -31.57 -3.71 -25.08
N GLN A 201 -32.42 -2.76 -25.49
CA GLN A 201 -32.84 -2.60 -26.89
C GLN A 201 -31.69 -2.13 -27.79
N ALA A 202 -30.89 -1.16 -27.34
CA ALA A 202 -29.74 -0.63 -28.09
C ALA A 202 -28.65 -1.69 -28.31
N ASN A 203 -28.49 -2.64 -27.38
CA ASN A 203 -27.61 -3.80 -27.54
C ASN A 203 -28.26 -4.96 -28.32
N GLY A 204 -29.48 -4.78 -28.84
CA GLY A 204 -30.17 -5.73 -29.70
C GLY A 204 -30.77 -6.93 -28.97
N ARG A 205 -31.04 -6.82 -27.66
CA ARG A 205 -31.55 -7.90 -26.80
C ARG A 205 -30.70 -9.18 -26.87
N ARG A 206 -29.37 -9.03 -26.84
CA ARG A 206 -28.39 -10.12 -26.89
C ARG A 206 -27.62 -10.22 -25.57
N THR A 207 -27.07 -11.40 -25.31
CA THR A 207 -26.03 -11.61 -24.29
C THR A 207 -24.64 -11.32 -24.87
N ALA A 208 -23.62 -11.18 -24.01
CA ALA A 208 -22.24 -11.00 -24.48
C ALA A 208 -21.72 -12.23 -25.23
N SER A 209 -22.02 -13.45 -24.76
CA SER A 209 -21.67 -14.71 -25.43
C SER A 209 -22.21 -14.78 -26.86
N THR A 210 -23.41 -14.26 -27.10
CA THR A 210 -24.01 -14.22 -28.44
C THR A 210 -23.42 -13.09 -29.30
N LYS A 211 -23.23 -11.90 -28.72
CA LYS A 211 -22.72 -10.73 -29.47
C LYS A 211 -21.27 -10.91 -29.91
N PHE A 212 -20.44 -11.52 -29.06
CA PHE A 212 -19.00 -11.64 -29.25
C PHE A 212 -18.57 -13.09 -29.56
N ALA A 213 -19.44 -13.89 -30.17
CA ALA A 213 -19.10 -15.24 -30.59
C ALA A 213 -17.86 -15.22 -31.50
N GLY A 214 -16.83 -15.98 -31.12
CA GLY A 214 -15.55 -16.04 -31.85
C GLY A 214 -14.61 -14.86 -31.62
N PHE A 215 -14.92 -13.95 -30.68
CA PHE A 215 -14.02 -12.86 -30.30
C PHE A 215 -12.75 -13.40 -29.61
N HIS A 216 -11.60 -12.84 -29.97
CA HIS A 216 -10.30 -13.18 -29.37
C HIS A 216 -9.79 -11.99 -28.55
N ALA A 217 -9.69 -12.19 -27.24
CA ALA A 217 -9.20 -11.15 -26.34
C ALA A 217 -7.66 -11.08 -26.36
N SER A 218 -7.11 -9.85 -26.38
CA SER A 218 -5.66 -9.63 -26.36
C SER A 218 -5.08 -9.49 -24.95
N HIS A 219 -5.88 -9.03 -23.99
CA HIS A 219 -5.52 -8.82 -22.58
C HIS A 219 -4.16 -8.14 -22.38
N ASP A 220 -3.83 -7.13 -23.17
CA ASP A 220 -2.57 -6.39 -23.04
C ASP A 220 -2.56 -5.56 -21.74
N PRO A 221 -1.73 -5.92 -20.74
CA PRO A 221 -1.70 -5.24 -19.45
C PRO A 221 -0.90 -3.94 -19.49
N ASN A 222 -0.28 -3.60 -20.62
CA ASN A 222 0.54 -2.39 -20.79
C ASN A 222 -0.04 -1.51 -21.92
N PRO A 223 -1.27 -1.00 -21.78
CA PRO A 223 -1.84 -0.10 -22.76
C PRO A 223 -0.97 1.15 -22.92
N ALA A 224 -0.73 1.58 -24.16
CA ALA A 224 0.00 2.82 -24.39
C ALA A 224 -0.74 4.01 -23.73
N PRO A 225 -0.01 5.02 -23.22
CA PRO A 225 -0.60 6.22 -22.63
C PRO A 225 -1.69 6.84 -23.51
N GLY A 226 -2.80 7.26 -22.89
CA GLY A 226 -3.97 7.81 -23.58
C GLY A 226 -4.85 6.76 -24.31
N SER A 227 -4.44 5.49 -24.39
CA SER A 227 -5.26 4.43 -24.96
C SER A 227 -6.48 4.14 -24.10
N ARG A 228 -7.57 3.69 -24.73
CA ARG A 228 -8.77 3.22 -24.01
C ARG A 228 -8.45 1.94 -23.23
N VAL A 229 -8.84 1.91 -21.97
CA VAL A 229 -8.68 0.76 -21.08
C VAL A 229 -10.01 0.15 -20.70
N CYS A 230 -9.99 -1.13 -20.35
CA CYS A 230 -11.16 -1.85 -19.88
C CYS A 230 -11.56 -1.32 -18.50
N PRO A 231 -12.83 -0.91 -18.28
CA PRO A 231 -13.31 -0.43 -17.00
C PRO A 231 -13.22 -1.41 -15.83
N ILE A 232 -13.02 -2.70 -16.14
CA ILE A 232 -12.89 -3.75 -15.14
C ILE A 232 -11.43 -3.97 -14.81
N THR A 233 -10.59 -4.24 -15.82
CA THR A 233 -9.24 -4.82 -15.64
C THR A 233 -8.10 -3.81 -15.84
N ASP A 234 -8.40 -2.59 -16.27
CA ASP A 234 -7.42 -1.57 -16.72
C ASP A 234 -6.47 -2.00 -17.85
N THR A 235 -6.69 -3.18 -18.44
CA THR A 235 -5.97 -3.64 -19.64
C THR A 235 -6.47 -2.93 -20.91
N ARG A 236 -5.72 -3.03 -22.01
CA ARG A 236 -6.10 -2.40 -23.29
C ARG A 236 -7.48 -2.89 -23.76
N ALA A 237 -8.42 -1.97 -23.92
CA ALA A 237 -9.75 -2.29 -24.44
C ALA A 237 -9.72 -2.52 -25.95
N SER A 238 -10.65 -3.35 -26.44
CA SER A 238 -10.87 -3.56 -27.87
C SER A 238 -12.06 -2.74 -28.36
N PRO A 239 -11.95 -2.01 -29.50
CA PRO A 239 -13.10 -1.35 -30.11
C PRO A 239 -14.18 -2.36 -30.56
N ASP A 240 -13.79 -3.61 -30.82
CA ASP A 240 -14.70 -4.68 -31.26
C ASP A 240 -15.46 -5.33 -30.10
N CYS A 241 -15.07 -5.06 -28.85
CA CYS A 241 -15.76 -5.53 -27.66
C CYS A 241 -16.40 -4.34 -26.92
N SER A 242 -17.61 -3.96 -27.34
CA SER A 242 -18.30 -2.77 -26.83
C SER A 242 -19.72 -3.06 -26.33
N TRP A 243 -20.15 -2.35 -25.29
CA TRP A 243 -21.50 -2.46 -24.74
C TRP A 243 -22.09 -1.09 -24.40
N ILE A 244 -23.40 -0.94 -24.55
CA ILE A 244 -24.10 0.30 -24.21
C ILE A 244 -24.68 0.18 -22.80
N VAL A 245 -24.41 1.16 -21.94
CA VAL A 245 -24.95 1.28 -20.58
C VAL A 245 -25.26 2.75 -20.31
N GLY A 246 -26.46 3.08 -19.84
CA GLY A 246 -26.88 4.47 -19.62
C GLY A 246 -26.82 5.33 -20.89
N GLY A 247 -27.09 4.74 -22.05
CA GLY A 247 -27.01 5.40 -23.36
C GLY A 247 -25.59 5.69 -23.86
N LYS A 248 -24.55 5.17 -23.20
CA LYS A 248 -23.14 5.44 -23.53
C LYS A 248 -22.40 4.15 -23.90
N THR A 249 -21.48 4.24 -24.85
CA THR A 249 -20.69 3.11 -25.33
C THR A 249 -19.41 2.94 -24.50
N TYR A 250 -19.27 1.78 -23.87
CA TYR A 250 -18.08 1.35 -23.15
C TYR A 250 -17.32 0.30 -23.95
N LEU A 251 -16.00 0.27 -23.80
CA LEU A 251 -15.10 -0.67 -24.47
C LEU A 251 -14.48 -1.61 -23.45
N PHE A 252 -14.30 -2.87 -23.81
CA PHE A 252 -13.84 -3.93 -22.92
C PHE A 252 -12.71 -4.71 -23.57
N CYS A 253 -11.88 -5.35 -22.75
CA CYS A 253 -10.83 -6.24 -23.26
C CYS A 253 -11.39 -7.62 -23.65
N CYS A 254 -12.51 -8.05 -23.04
CA CYS A 254 -13.14 -9.34 -23.27
C CYS A 254 -14.62 -9.39 -22.83
N PRO A 255 -15.40 -10.40 -23.31
CA PRO A 255 -16.81 -10.56 -22.95
C PRO A 255 -17.10 -10.72 -21.44
N PRO A 256 -16.32 -11.48 -20.65
CA PRO A 256 -16.58 -11.57 -19.20
C PRO A 256 -16.48 -10.23 -18.45
N CYS A 257 -15.67 -9.29 -18.95
CA CYS A 257 -15.64 -7.94 -18.37
C CYS A 257 -16.94 -7.17 -18.60
N VAL A 258 -17.70 -7.50 -19.65
CA VAL A 258 -19.03 -6.94 -19.87
C VAL A 258 -19.99 -7.45 -18.80
N ASP A 259 -19.90 -8.74 -18.43
CA ASP A 259 -20.74 -9.34 -17.37
C ASP A 259 -20.55 -8.59 -16.05
N GLU A 260 -19.29 -8.45 -15.62
CA GLU A 260 -18.94 -7.76 -14.38
C GLU A 260 -19.35 -6.28 -14.41
N PHE A 261 -19.19 -5.61 -15.55
CA PHE A 261 -19.57 -4.21 -15.68
C PHE A 261 -21.08 -3.99 -15.62
N ILE A 262 -21.89 -4.87 -16.24
CA ILE A 262 -23.35 -4.78 -16.13
C ILE A 262 -23.81 -5.08 -14.71
N ARG A 263 -23.22 -6.06 -14.04
CA ARG A 263 -23.50 -6.34 -12.62
C ARG A 263 -23.23 -5.10 -11.76
N ARG A 264 -22.04 -4.50 -11.90
CA ARG A 264 -21.69 -3.26 -11.21
C ARG A 264 -22.64 -2.12 -11.54
N ALA A 265 -23.02 -1.95 -12.81
CA ALA A 265 -23.96 -0.90 -13.21
C ALA A 265 -25.36 -1.06 -12.60
N LYS A 266 -25.75 -2.29 -12.24
CA LYS A 266 -27.01 -2.60 -11.55
C LYS A 266 -26.92 -2.41 -10.04
N ASP A 267 -25.86 -2.94 -9.44
CA ASP A 267 -25.72 -3.06 -7.99
C ASP A 267 -25.11 -1.81 -7.35
N ASP A 268 -24.17 -1.16 -8.04
CA ASP A 268 -23.50 0.08 -7.62
C ASP A 268 -23.37 1.05 -8.81
N PRO A 269 -24.50 1.65 -9.25
CA PRO A 269 -24.51 2.54 -10.41
C PRO A 269 -23.62 3.78 -10.24
N GLU A 270 -23.41 4.28 -9.02
CA GLU A 270 -22.64 5.50 -8.78
C GLU A 270 -21.14 5.31 -9.07
N SER A 271 -20.61 4.08 -8.91
CA SER A 271 -19.23 3.74 -9.26
C SER A 271 -18.92 3.81 -10.77
N ILE A 272 -19.93 3.75 -11.64
CA ILE A 272 -19.75 3.78 -13.09
C ILE A 272 -19.41 5.20 -13.55
N ARG A 273 -18.13 5.43 -13.85
CA ARG A 273 -17.61 6.67 -14.45
C ARG A 273 -17.98 6.80 -15.94
N GLU A 274 -17.75 7.99 -16.49
CA GLU A 274 -17.94 8.29 -17.91
C GLU A 274 -16.97 7.49 -18.81
N PRO A 275 -17.39 7.01 -20.00
CA PRO A 275 -16.55 6.19 -20.87
C PRO A 275 -15.20 6.84 -21.18
N GLU A 276 -15.17 8.15 -21.38
CA GLU A 276 -13.98 8.94 -21.74
C GLU A 276 -12.92 8.96 -20.62
N THR A 277 -13.28 8.61 -19.40
CA THR A 277 -12.37 8.57 -18.25
C THR A 277 -11.58 7.27 -18.14
N TYR A 278 -11.98 6.23 -18.86
CA TYR A 278 -11.26 4.95 -18.91
C TYR A 278 -10.15 5.01 -19.96
N VAL A 279 -9.10 5.74 -19.61
CA VAL A 279 -7.89 5.91 -20.42
C VAL A 279 -6.66 5.55 -19.58
N ALA A 280 -5.67 4.94 -20.22
CA ALA A 280 -4.37 4.72 -19.62
C ALA A 280 -3.73 6.08 -19.28
N PRO A 281 -3.11 6.23 -18.09
CA PRO A 281 -2.52 7.50 -17.70
C PRO A 281 -1.47 7.95 -18.72
N GLU A 282 -1.46 9.25 -19.02
CA GLU A 282 -0.32 9.88 -19.71
C GLU A 282 0.95 9.56 -18.90
N GLU A 283 2.02 9.06 -19.53
CA GLU A 283 3.31 8.91 -18.84
C GLU A 283 3.63 10.27 -18.19
N GLY A 284 3.72 10.30 -16.86
CA GLY A 284 4.07 11.51 -16.13
C GLY A 284 5.40 12.07 -16.67
N PRO A 285 5.63 13.38 -16.60
CA PRO A 285 6.88 13.96 -17.11
C PRO A 285 8.08 13.24 -16.48
N LYS A 286 8.91 12.65 -17.33
CA LYS A 286 10.20 12.05 -16.96
C LYS A 286 11.19 13.11 -16.51
#